data_AF-A0A1C1C8I9-F1
#
_entry.id   AF-A0A1C1C8I9-F1
#
_cell.length_a   1.000
_cell.length_b   1.000
_cell.length_c   1.000
_cell.angle_alpha   90.00
_cell.angle_beta   90.00
_cell.angle_gamma   90.00
#
_symmetry.space_group_name_H-M   'P 1'
#
loop_
_entity.id
_entity.type
_entity.pdbx_description
1 polymer ?
#
loop_
_entity_poly.entity_id
_entity_poly.type
_entity_poly.pdbx_seq_one_letter_code
_entity_poly.pdbx_strand_id
1 'polypeptide(L)'
;MSFARVVGVLRPNDTTICDYYTPLILGKENTSANELELMALITHTFSRQLHHSYGIKVDGTVGPRTLQGHDINLLPYFTGGYVSSNDVGKASVVNFLDDGGATARLTNKPADTNNSNQ
;
A
#
# COMPACT_ATOMS: atom_id res chain seq x y z
N MET A 1 -25.84 -22.08 -3.15
CA MET A 1 -25.18 -21.18 -4.12
C MET A 1 -23.68 -21.30 -3.91
N SER A 2 -22.95 -21.87 -4.87
CA SER A 2 -21.50 -22.09 -4.75
C SER A 2 -20.76 -20.87 -5.29
N PHE A 3 -20.08 -20.12 -4.41
CA PHE A 3 -19.30 -18.93 -4.76
C PHE A 3 -17.92 -19.25 -5.38
N ALA A 4 -17.66 -20.49 -5.78
CA ALA A 4 -16.31 -20.95 -6.08
C ALA A 4 -15.79 -20.67 -7.50
N ARG A 5 -16.53 -19.98 -8.38
CA ARG A 5 -16.19 -19.97 -9.83
C ARG A 5 -15.80 -18.64 -10.48
N VAL A 6 -15.75 -17.52 -9.76
CA VAL A 6 -15.38 -16.22 -10.36
C VAL A 6 -13.89 -15.86 -10.19
N VAL A 7 -13.08 -16.74 -9.59
CA VAL A 7 -11.64 -16.45 -9.40
C VAL A 7 -10.78 -16.88 -10.61
N GLY A 8 -11.35 -17.60 -11.58
CA GLY A 8 -10.58 -18.16 -12.70
C GLY A 8 -10.45 -17.20 -13.88
N VAL A 9 -9.20 -16.87 -14.24
CA VAL A 9 -8.79 -16.23 -15.51
C VAL A 9 -8.86 -14.69 -15.56
N LEU A 10 -8.33 -14.00 -14.55
CA LEU A 10 -7.94 -12.59 -14.77
C LEU A 10 -6.54 -12.45 -15.38
N ARG A 11 -5.69 -13.50 -15.33
CA ARG A 11 -4.41 -13.52 -16.05
C ARG A 11 -3.95 -14.95 -16.42
N PRO A 12 -3.00 -15.11 -17.35
CA PRO A 12 -2.32 -16.38 -17.60
C PRO A 12 -1.58 -16.92 -16.37
N ASN A 13 -1.60 -18.23 -16.17
CA ASN A 13 -0.97 -18.89 -15.01
C ASN A 13 0.56 -18.89 -15.06
N ASP A 14 1.14 -18.68 -16.24
CA ASP A 14 2.57 -18.60 -16.52
C ASP A 14 3.12 -17.16 -16.44
N THR A 15 2.27 -16.17 -16.17
CA THR A 15 2.65 -14.76 -16.01
C THR A 15 2.52 -14.35 -14.54
N THR A 16 3.51 -13.63 -14.00
CA THR A 16 3.42 -13.14 -12.62
C THR A 16 2.38 -12.01 -12.48
N ILE A 17 2.03 -11.65 -11.24
CA ILE A 17 1.09 -10.54 -10.99
C ILE A 17 1.64 -9.23 -11.58
N CYS A 18 2.91 -8.93 -11.29
CA CYS A 18 3.56 -7.71 -11.70
C CYS A 18 3.72 -7.66 -13.22
N ASP A 19 4.19 -8.75 -13.85
CA ASP A 19 4.35 -8.82 -15.31
C ASP A 19 3.03 -8.55 -16.04
N TYR A 20 1.92 -9.07 -15.52
CA TYR A 20 0.62 -8.93 -16.15
C TYR A 20 0.01 -7.53 -15.96
N TYR A 21 0.02 -7.02 -14.74
CA TYR A 21 -0.71 -5.79 -14.40
C TYR A 21 0.09 -4.51 -14.61
N THR A 22 1.42 -4.55 -14.62
CA THR A 22 2.27 -3.37 -14.86
C THR A 22 1.94 -2.68 -16.19
N PRO A 23 1.94 -3.36 -17.35
CA PRO A 23 1.57 -2.71 -18.60
C PRO A 23 0.10 -2.31 -18.67
N LEU A 24 -0.81 -3.10 -18.07
CA LEU A 24 -2.24 -2.81 -18.09
C LEU A 24 -2.61 -1.57 -17.26
N ILE A 25 -1.99 -1.38 -16.10
CA ILE A 25 -2.33 -0.31 -15.16
C ILE A 25 -1.53 0.96 -15.48
N LEU A 26 -0.24 0.85 -15.81
CA LEU A 26 0.60 2.01 -16.07
C LEU A 26 0.61 2.46 -17.53
N GLY A 27 0.22 1.59 -18.47
CA GLY A 27 0.41 1.85 -19.90
C GLY A 27 1.89 1.95 -20.30
N LYS A 28 2.78 1.23 -19.58
CA LYS A 28 4.24 1.26 -19.76
C LYS A 28 4.77 -0.14 -20.02
N GLU A 29 5.95 -0.24 -20.62
CA GLU A 29 6.65 -1.52 -20.79
C GLU A 29 6.87 -2.25 -19.47
N ASN A 30 6.89 -3.57 -19.49
CA ASN A 30 7.17 -4.35 -18.30
C ASN A 30 8.67 -4.33 -17.98
N THR A 31 9.06 -3.49 -17.03
CA THR A 31 10.43 -3.38 -16.52
C THR A 31 10.41 -3.35 -15.01
N SER A 32 11.48 -3.78 -14.36
CA SER A 32 11.55 -3.78 -12.88
C SER A 32 11.30 -2.40 -12.26
N ALA A 33 11.65 -1.32 -12.96
CA ALA A 33 11.36 0.04 -12.51
C ALA A 33 9.85 0.35 -12.53
N ASN A 34 9.15 -0.09 -13.58
CA ASN A 34 7.70 0.10 -13.70
C ASN A 34 6.93 -0.83 -12.76
N GLU A 35 7.42 -2.05 -12.50
CA GLU A 35 6.84 -2.93 -11.48
C GLU A 35 6.96 -2.31 -10.07
N LEU A 36 8.11 -1.70 -9.76
CA LEU A 36 8.29 -0.97 -8.51
C LEU A 36 7.34 0.23 -8.42
N GLU A 37 7.16 0.97 -9.50
CA GLU A 37 6.19 2.07 -9.58
C GLU A 37 4.75 1.58 -9.32
N LEU A 38 4.36 0.44 -9.91
CA LEU A 38 3.07 -0.18 -9.64
C LEU A 38 2.92 -0.52 -8.15
N MET A 39 3.95 -1.12 -7.54
CA MET A 39 3.92 -1.46 -6.11
C MET A 39 3.82 -0.22 -5.22
N ALA A 40 4.55 0.85 -5.56
CA ALA A 40 4.43 2.13 -4.87
C ALA A 40 3.01 2.70 -4.99
N LEU A 41 2.41 2.68 -6.19
CA LEU A 41 1.04 3.12 -6.39
C LEU A 41 0.05 2.32 -5.54
N ILE A 42 0.13 0.99 -5.52
CA ILE A 42 -0.80 0.15 -4.76
C ILE A 42 -0.67 0.43 -3.25
N THR A 43 0.54 0.36 -2.71
CA THR A 43 0.81 0.57 -1.27
C THR A 43 0.43 1.99 -0.83
N HIS A 44 0.71 2.99 -1.68
CA HIS A 44 0.36 4.36 -1.38
C HIS A 44 -1.13 4.61 -1.57
N THR A 45 -1.83 3.87 -2.42
CA THR A 45 -3.28 4.02 -2.58
C THR A 45 -4.03 3.57 -1.34
N PHE A 46 -3.69 2.42 -0.74
CA PHE A 46 -4.32 1.98 0.51
C PHE A 46 -4.04 2.91 1.69
N SER A 47 -2.98 3.71 1.60
CA SER A 47 -2.59 4.63 2.64
C SER A 47 -2.98 6.09 2.35
N ARG A 48 -3.44 6.39 1.13
CA ARG A 48 -3.97 7.69 0.72
C ARG A 48 -5.50 7.65 0.70
N GLN A 49 -6.12 8.71 1.19
CA GLN A 49 -7.55 9.02 1.00
C GLN A 49 -7.83 9.44 -0.45
N LEU A 50 -7.32 8.71 -1.44
CA LEU A 50 -7.55 9.04 -2.83
C LEU A 50 -8.90 8.50 -3.30
N HIS A 51 -9.58 9.33 -4.09
CA HIS A 51 -10.67 8.88 -4.93
C HIS A 51 -10.04 8.05 -6.05
N HIS A 52 -10.31 6.75 -6.06
CA HIS A 52 -9.98 5.92 -7.21
C HIS A 52 -10.77 6.39 -8.44
N SER A 53 -10.30 6.11 -9.66
CA SER A 53 -11.02 6.40 -10.91
C SER A 53 -12.45 5.83 -10.95
N TYR A 54 -12.75 4.84 -10.11
CA TYR A 54 -14.08 4.23 -9.97
C TYR A 54 -14.95 4.89 -8.89
N GLY A 55 -14.55 6.03 -8.34
CA GLY A 55 -15.29 6.75 -7.30
C GLY A 55 -15.27 6.05 -5.93
N ILE A 56 -14.48 4.99 -5.77
CA ILE A 56 -14.32 4.31 -4.47
C ILE A 56 -13.31 5.11 -3.65
N LYS A 57 -13.80 5.69 -2.55
CA LYS A 57 -12.95 6.31 -1.54
C LYS A 57 -12.43 5.21 -0.62
N VAL A 58 -11.11 5.03 -0.60
CA VAL A 58 -10.46 4.19 0.40
C VAL A 58 -10.07 5.07 1.56
N ASP A 59 -10.66 4.80 2.73
CA ASP A 59 -10.26 5.46 3.95
C ASP A 59 -8.88 4.91 4.38
N GLY A 60 -7.81 5.51 3.86
CA GLY A 60 -6.45 5.08 4.17
C GLY A 60 -6.06 5.27 5.63
N THR A 61 -4.79 5.05 5.98
CA THR A 61 -4.28 5.02 7.37
C THR A 61 -4.26 6.38 8.10
N VAL A 62 -4.81 7.44 7.48
CA VAL A 62 -4.73 8.82 7.97
C VAL A 62 -5.86 9.12 8.95
N GLY A 63 -5.49 9.25 10.22
CA GLY A 63 -6.25 9.93 11.28
C GLY A 63 -7.31 9.08 12.01
N PRO A 64 -7.80 9.57 13.17
CA PRO A 64 -8.90 8.94 13.90
C PRO A 64 -10.18 8.91 13.08
N ARG A 65 -10.95 7.82 13.18
CA ARG A 65 -12.22 7.61 12.49
C ARG A 65 -13.18 6.83 13.39
N THR A 66 -14.47 6.90 13.12
CA THR A 66 -15.45 6.07 13.82
C THR A 66 -15.89 4.92 12.91
N LEU A 67 -15.69 3.68 13.34
CA LEU A 67 -16.16 2.47 12.67
C LEU A 67 -17.15 1.75 13.60
N GLN A 68 -18.38 1.54 13.14
CA GLN A 68 -19.42 0.84 13.91
C GLN A 68 -19.61 1.40 15.34
N GLY A 69 -19.47 2.72 15.50
CA GLY A 69 -19.60 3.41 16.79
C GLY A 69 -18.33 3.43 17.66
N HIS A 70 -17.22 2.88 17.17
CA HIS A 70 -15.93 2.89 17.88
C HIS A 70 -14.93 3.82 17.19
N ASP A 71 -14.29 4.68 17.98
CA ASP A 71 -13.18 5.49 17.48
C ASP A 71 -11.94 4.61 17.31
N ILE A 72 -11.48 4.52 16.06
CA ILE A 72 -10.29 3.82 15.61
C ILE A 72 -9.24 4.84 15.18
N ASN A 73 -7.98 4.61 15.52
CA ASN A 73 -6.87 5.41 15.01
C ASN A 73 -5.73 4.47 14.62
N LEU A 74 -5.55 4.26 13.32
CA LEU A 74 -4.52 3.37 12.80
C LEU A 74 -3.15 4.05 12.68
N LEU A 75 -3.10 5.38 12.67
CA LEU A 75 -1.86 6.13 12.42
C LEU A 75 -0.71 5.73 13.35
N PRO A 76 -0.91 5.53 14.67
CA PRO A 76 0.19 5.16 15.56
C PRO A 76 0.83 3.80 15.25
N TYR A 77 0.13 2.90 14.57
CA TYR A 77 0.73 1.63 14.09
C TYR A 77 1.75 1.86 12.98
N PHE A 78 1.67 2.99 12.26
CA PHE A 78 2.55 3.34 11.15
C PHE A 78 3.60 4.39 11.49
N THR A 79 3.41 5.15 12.57
CA THR A 79 4.34 6.21 13.01
C THR A 79 5.23 5.78 14.18
N GLY A 80 5.34 4.47 14.46
CA GLY A 80 6.12 3.97 15.59
C GLY A 80 5.52 4.28 16.98
N GLY A 81 4.21 4.48 17.08
CA GLY A 81 3.53 4.69 18.37
C GLY A 81 3.22 3.39 19.11
N TYR A 82 3.19 2.26 18.41
CA TYR A 82 2.92 0.93 18.97
C TYR A 82 3.96 -0.09 18.52
N VAL A 83 4.14 -1.14 19.32
CA VAL A 83 4.90 -2.34 18.93
C VAL A 83 4.04 -3.15 17.97
N SER A 84 4.14 -2.82 16.68
CA SER A 84 3.26 -3.33 15.61
C SER A 84 3.99 -4.15 14.55
N SER A 85 5.32 -4.26 14.63
CA SER A 85 6.15 -4.97 13.67
C SER A 85 6.83 -6.19 14.29
N ASN A 86 7.41 -7.03 13.44
CA ASN A 86 8.21 -8.19 13.84
C ASN A 86 9.55 -8.13 13.13
N ASP A 87 10.63 -8.01 13.91
CA ASP A 87 11.99 -8.09 13.43
C ASP A 87 12.63 -9.39 13.96
N VAL A 88 12.86 -10.34 13.06
CA VAL A 88 13.48 -11.65 13.34
C VAL A 88 12.87 -12.33 14.58
N GLY A 89 11.53 -12.41 14.63
CA GLY A 89 10.77 -13.05 15.71
C GLY A 89 10.58 -12.19 16.96
N LYS A 90 11.14 -10.97 17.01
CA LYS A 90 10.97 -10.04 18.12
C LYS A 90 9.98 -8.94 17.76
N ALA A 91 9.07 -8.64 18.67
CA ALA A 91 8.15 -7.52 18.49
C ALA A 91 8.94 -6.20 18.48
N SER A 92 8.71 -5.36 17.48
CA SER A 92 9.46 -4.12 17.26
C SER A 92 8.55 -2.94 16.91
N VAL A 93 9.11 -1.74 17.03
CA VAL A 93 8.47 -0.48 16.68
C VAL A 93 9.15 0.05 15.42
N VAL A 94 8.37 0.31 14.38
CA VAL A 94 8.87 0.86 13.11
C VAL A 94 8.03 2.08 12.72
N ASN A 95 8.70 3.16 12.33
CA ASN A 95 8.06 4.31 11.73
C ASN A 95 8.06 4.16 10.21
N PHE A 96 7.00 3.59 9.64
CA PHE A 96 6.77 3.44 8.20
C PHE A 96 6.52 4.78 7.47
N LEU A 97 6.61 5.89 8.19
CA LEU A 97 6.56 7.25 7.68
C LEU A 97 7.85 8.02 7.96
N ASP A 98 8.92 7.33 8.33
CA ASP A 98 10.23 7.93 8.51
C ASP A 98 10.76 8.50 7.19
N ASP A 99 11.47 9.63 7.30
CA ASP A 99 12.09 10.34 6.17
C ASP A 99 11.11 10.76 5.05
N GLY A 100 10.29 11.77 5.34
CA GLY A 100 9.42 12.44 4.37
C GLY A 100 7.92 12.23 4.58
N GLY A 101 7.54 11.31 5.46
CA GLY A 101 6.17 11.15 5.95
C GLY A 101 5.11 11.08 4.85
N ALA A 102 4.03 11.84 5.02
CA ALA A 102 2.96 11.90 4.03
C ALA A 102 3.40 12.52 2.69
N THR A 103 4.44 13.37 2.69
CA THR A 103 4.92 14.05 1.46
C THR A 103 5.63 13.08 0.53
N ALA A 104 6.60 12.30 1.03
CA ALA A 104 7.26 11.25 0.25
C ALA A 104 6.22 10.30 -0.36
N ARG A 105 5.23 9.90 0.45
CA ARG A 105 4.10 9.08 0.03
C ARG A 105 3.25 9.70 -1.09
N LEU A 106 2.90 10.98 -0.99
CA LEU A 106 2.13 11.68 -2.03
C LEU A 106 2.88 11.76 -3.37
N THR A 107 4.21 11.69 -3.34
CA THR A 107 5.09 11.68 -4.51
C THR A 107 5.53 10.28 -4.96
N ASN A 108 4.90 9.21 -4.43
CA ASN A 108 5.23 7.82 -4.74
C ASN A 108 6.69 7.43 -4.43
N LYS A 109 7.30 8.08 -3.44
CA LYS A 109 8.63 7.74 -2.93
C LYS A 109 8.53 6.93 -1.63
N PRO A 110 9.38 5.92 -1.41
CA PRO A 110 9.42 5.21 -0.13
C PRO A 110 9.89 6.12 1.01
N ALA A 111 10.84 7.00 0.71
CA ALA A 111 11.40 8.01 1.59
C ALA A 111 11.97 9.17 0.76
N ASP A 112 12.26 10.30 1.38
CA ASP A 112 12.89 11.45 0.71
C ASP A 112 14.38 11.22 0.45
N THR A 113 15.04 10.41 1.28
CA THR A 113 16.47 10.10 1.20
C THR A 113 16.75 8.60 1.41
N ASN A 114 18.03 8.22 1.45
CA ASN A 114 18.49 6.87 1.73
C ASN A 114 18.82 6.63 3.22
N ASN A 115 18.44 7.56 4.11
CA ASN A 115 18.70 7.49 5.54
C ASN A 115 17.48 7.02 6.36
N SER A 116 16.39 6.67 5.69
CA SER A 116 15.19 6.14 6.32
C SER A 116 15.48 4.85 7.09
N ASN A 117 14.84 4.69 8.25
CA ASN A 117 14.89 3.48 9.08
C ASN A 117 13.61 2.65 8.97
N GLN A 118 12.87 2.82 7.87
CA GLN A 118 11.70 2.00 7.54
C GLN A 118 12.09 0.53 7.31
#